data_AF-A0A966XHH1-F1
#
_entry.id   AF-A0A966XHH1-F1
#
_cell.length_a   1.000
_cell.length_b   1.000
_cell.length_c   1.000
_cell.angle_alpha   90.00
_cell.angle_beta   90.00
_cell.angle_gamma   90.00
#
_symmetry.space_group_name_H-M   'P 1'
#
loop_
_entity.id
_entity.type
_entity.pdbx_description
1 polymer ?
#
loop_
_entity_poly.entity_id
_entity_poly.type
_entity_poly.pdbx_seq_one_letter_code
_entity_poly.pdbx_strand_id
1 'polypeptide(L)'
;MPAQKRPDYLQTVNERVVVFDGAFGTYVQGKDLTADDFGGQHLEGCNELLAVTRPDLIAAMHEDFLKVGVDALETATFGSFGTVLTEYGIADRAYEITLAAARIARDVANSFESDGRPRYVAGSVGPGTKLPSLGHIAFSDLRDTYEEHARALIEGGVDLLLIETCMDLLQIKAAMQGGRRAMQAMGREVPIQVQVTMETTGRMLVGTEIGAALTALLAMKPAVIGINCATGPAEMQEHLRHLAQHSPIPISVLPNAGLPSVVDGKTHGRDGTVDMREIAGRFASQASVPLVIDSTEPQVMEAALQLAGGRCILNSANLEDGEEPGRRMDRVFTLARDYGAAVICLLIDERGQARDVEWKM
;
A
#
# COMPACT_ATOMS: atom_id res chain seq x y z
N MET A 1 -17.30 30.56 -16.80
CA MET A 1 -17.07 30.38 -15.34
C MET A 1 -15.61 29.99 -15.18
N PRO A 2 -14.85 30.55 -14.23
CA PRO A 2 -13.49 30.07 -13.99
C PRO A 2 -13.57 28.58 -13.65
N ALA A 3 -12.74 27.76 -14.32
CA ALA A 3 -12.66 26.33 -14.03
C ALA A 3 -12.42 26.14 -12.53
N GLN A 4 -13.26 25.34 -11.88
CA GLN A 4 -13.13 25.04 -10.47
C GLN A 4 -11.74 24.43 -10.25
N LYS A 5 -10.88 25.11 -9.49
CA LYS A 5 -9.51 24.68 -9.26
C LYS A 5 -9.56 23.32 -8.55
N ARG A 6 -8.95 22.29 -9.15
CA ARG A 6 -8.83 20.96 -8.60
C ARG A 6 -8.32 21.05 -7.15
N PRO A 7 -8.96 20.36 -6.17
CA PRO A 7 -8.46 20.37 -4.79
C PRO A 7 -7.03 19.80 -4.75
N ASP A 8 -6.20 20.39 -3.90
CA ASP A 8 -4.83 19.90 -3.70
C ASP A 8 -4.85 18.51 -3.05
N TYR A 9 -3.80 17.73 -3.30
CA TYR A 9 -3.64 16.40 -2.71
C TYR A 9 -3.78 16.42 -1.19
N LEU A 10 -3.09 17.35 -0.51
CA LEU A 10 -3.14 17.44 0.95
C LEU A 10 -4.50 17.89 1.47
N GLN A 11 -5.23 18.69 0.70
CA GLN A 11 -6.60 19.04 1.06
C GLN A 11 -7.47 17.77 1.11
N THR A 12 -7.35 16.91 0.10
CA THR A 12 -8.14 15.66 0.05
C THR A 12 -7.74 14.70 1.16
N VAL A 13 -6.45 14.55 1.45
CA VAL A 13 -5.96 13.71 2.57
C VAL A 13 -6.51 14.16 3.93
N ASN A 14 -6.67 15.47 4.13
CA ASN A 14 -7.22 16.01 5.38
C ASN A 14 -8.75 15.87 5.48
N GLU A 15 -9.45 15.71 4.36
CA GLU A 15 -10.91 15.58 4.31
C GLU A 15 -11.37 14.12 4.31
N ARG A 16 -10.60 13.22 3.69
CA ARG A 16 -10.95 11.79 3.56
C ARG A 16 -9.73 10.91 3.29
N VAL A 17 -9.95 9.60 3.40
CA VAL A 17 -8.97 8.60 2.93
C VAL A 17 -8.79 8.72 1.41
N VAL A 18 -7.53 8.76 0.97
CA VAL A 18 -7.12 8.70 -0.43
C VAL A 18 -6.61 7.29 -0.71
N VAL A 19 -7.21 6.61 -1.70
CA VAL A 19 -6.83 5.25 -2.08
C VAL A 19 -5.82 5.29 -3.22
N PHE A 20 -4.64 4.70 -3.02
CA PHE A 20 -3.62 4.55 -4.06
C PHE A 20 -3.87 3.27 -4.86
N ASP A 21 -3.16 3.13 -5.98
CA ASP A 21 -3.15 1.91 -6.79
C ASP A 21 -2.38 0.75 -6.12
N GLY A 22 -2.31 -0.37 -6.84
CA GLY A 22 -1.67 -1.59 -6.38
C GLY A 22 -0.28 -1.80 -6.99
N ALA A 23 0.29 -2.98 -6.73
CA ALA A 23 1.66 -3.29 -7.13
C ALA A 23 1.88 -3.31 -8.66
N PHE A 24 2.70 -2.37 -9.14
CA PHE A 24 3.21 -2.32 -10.51
C PHE A 24 3.88 -3.63 -10.94
N GLY A 25 4.86 -4.09 -10.17
CA GLY A 25 5.67 -5.26 -10.52
C GLY A 25 4.83 -6.53 -10.68
N THR A 26 3.85 -6.73 -9.80
CA THR A 26 2.92 -7.86 -9.87
C THR A 26 2.02 -7.78 -11.10
N TYR A 27 1.57 -6.57 -11.48
CA TYR A 27 0.77 -6.39 -12.70
C TYR A 27 1.56 -6.78 -13.95
N VAL A 28 2.83 -6.36 -14.03
CA VAL A 28 3.72 -6.68 -15.15
C VAL A 28 4.10 -8.16 -15.19
N GLN A 29 4.35 -8.79 -14.04
CA GLN A 29 4.63 -10.24 -13.96
C GLN A 29 3.47 -11.11 -14.46
N GLY A 30 2.23 -10.61 -14.38
CA GLY A 30 1.05 -11.27 -14.93
C GLY A 30 0.91 -11.15 -16.45
N LYS A 31 1.87 -10.52 -17.14
CA LYS A 31 1.90 -10.37 -18.60
C LYS A 31 2.97 -11.28 -19.19
N ASP A 32 2.69 -11.89 -20.33
CA ASP A 32 3.63 -12.73 -21.09
C ASP A 32 4.67 -11.87 -21.84
N LEU A 33 5.44 -11.06 -21.11
CA LEU A 33 6.49 -10.23 -21.68
C LEU A 33 7.72 -11.05 -22.08
N THR A 34 8.36 -10.61 -23.15
CA THR A 34 9.59 -11.18 -23.68
C THR A 34 10.72 -10.15 -23.59
N ALA A 35 11.97 -10.59 -23.75
CA ALA A 35 13.11 -9.69 -23.83
C ALA A 35 12.94 -8.54 -24.86
N ASP A 36 12.21 -8.76 -25.95
CA ASP A 36 11.97 -7.73 -26.97
C ASP A 36 11.11 -6.58 -26.44
N ASP A 37 10.19 -6.84 -25.52
CA ASP A 37 9.37 -5.81 -24.86
C ASP A 37 10.22 -4.86 -24.01
N PHE A 38 11.38 -5.32 -23.53
CA PHE A 38 12.35 -4.52 -22.79
C PHE A 38 13.44 -3.91 -23.70
N GLY A 39 13.39 -4.11 -25.02
CA GLY A 39 14.43 -3.63 -25.94
C GLY A 39 15.64 -4.56 -26.08
N GLY A 40 15.51 -5.84 -25.70
CA GLY A 40 16.47 -6.91 -25.93
C GLY A 40 16.96 -7.58 -24.64
N GLN A 41 17.59 -8.74 -24.78
CA GLN A 41 17.95 -9.65 -23.68
C GLN A 41 18.76 -9.01 -22.54
N HIS A 42 19.62 -8.04 -22.84
CA HIS A 42 20.41 -7.32 -21.82
C HIS A 42 19.61 -6.35 -20.93
N LEU A 43 18.36 -6.05 -21.28
CA LEU A 43 17.47 -5.11 -20.58
C LEU A 43 16.26 -5.84 -19.96
N GLU A 44 16.18 -7.16 -20.13
CA GLU A 44 15.11 -7.97 -19.57
C GLU A 44 15.05 -7.80 -18.04
N GLY A 45 13.86 -7.49 -17.53
CA GLY A 45 13.65 -7.18 -16.11
C GLY A 45 13.80 -5.69 -15.74
N CYS A 46 14.25 -4.82 -16.66
CA CYS A 46 14.24 -3.37 -16.47
C CYS A 46 12.83 -2.81 -16.67
N ASN A 47 11.97 -3.05 -15.68
CA ASN A 47 10.56 -2.66 -15.67
C ASN A 47 10.31 -1.17 -15.96
N GLU A 48 11.19 -0.29 -15.50
CA GLU A 48 11.12 1.15 -15.75
C GLU A 48 11.09 1.48 -17.24
N LEU A 49 11.81 0.70 -18.06
CA LEU A 49 11.95 0.96 -19.49
C LEU A 49 10.66 0.70 -20.27
N LEU A 50 9.71 -0.06 -19.69
CA LEU A 50 8.40 -0.30 -20.29
C LEU A 50 7.61 1.01 -20.48
N ALA A 51 7.91 2.07 -19.73
CA ALA A 51 7.34 3.40 -19.99
C ALA A 51 7.71 3.98 -21.37
N VAL A 52 8.82 3.51 -21.96
CA VAL A 52 9.26 3.94 -23.30
C VAL A 52 8.96 2.87 -24.35
N THR A 53 9.21 1.60 -24.04
CA THR A 53 9.07 0.51 -25.03
C THR A 53 7.64 -0.01 -25.15
N ARG A 54 6.87 0.03 -24.06
CA ARG A 54 5.49 -0.45 -23.97
C ARG A 54 4.58 0.57 -23.26
N PRO A 55 4.52 1.83 -23.72
CA PRO A 55 3.70 2.86 -23.09
C PRO A 55 2.21 2.50 -23.08
N ASP A 56 1.76 1.69 -24.04
CA ASP A 56 0.42 1.10 -24.10
C ASP A 56 0.11 0.24 -22.88
N LEU A 57 1.08 -0.56 -22.43
CA LEU A 57 0.94 -1.46 -21.28
C LEU A 57 0.87 -0.67 -19.97
N ILE A 58 1.72 0.35 -19.83
CA ILE A 58 1.74 1.23 -18.64
C ILE A 58 0.45 2.04 -18.56
N ALA A 59 -0.02 2.58 -19.68
CA ALA A 59 -1.30 3.27 -19.74
C ALA A 59 -2.46 2.34 -19.33
N ALA A 60 -2.54 1.15 -19.93
CA ALA A 60 -3.58 0.16 -19.62
C ALA A 60 -3.61 -0.22 -18.14
N MET A 61 -2.44 -0.40 -17.51
CA MET A 61 -2.34 -0.65 -16.07
C MET A 61 -2.97 0.46 -15.24
N HIS A 62 -2.60 1.73 -15.50
CA HIS A 62 -3.17 2.87 -14.79
C HIS A 62 -4.68 2.99 -14.99
N GLU A 63 -5.16 2.73 -16.21
CA GLU A 63 -6.59 2.70 -16.49
C GLU A 63 -7.30 1.61 -15.68
N ASP A 64 -6.73 0.42 -15.59
CA ASP A 64 -7.31 -0.70 -14.84
C ASP A 64 -7.46 -0.34 -13.36
N PHE A 65 -6.46 0.29 -12.75
CA PHE A 65 -6.57 0.76 -11.36
C PHE A 65 -7.62 1.87 -11.18
N LEU A 66 -7.68 2.85 -12.09
CA LEU A 66 -8.68 3.91 -12.03
C LEU A 66 -10.11 3.39 -12.24
N LYS A 67 -10.31 2.36 -13.08
CA LYS A 67 -11.61 1.68 -13.26
C LYS A 67 -12.08 1.00 -11.98
N VAL A 68 -11.16 0.52 -11.12
CA VAL A 68 -11.47 -0.03 -9.79
C VAL A 68 -11.80 1.06 -8.76
N GLY A 69 -11.49 2.32 -9.07
CA GLY A 69 -11.97 3.48 -8.32
C GLY A 69 -10.93 4.15 -7.42
N VAL A 70 -9.63 3.85 -7.61
CA VAL A 70 -8.53 4.48 -6.87
C VAL A 70 -8.50 6.00 -7.10
N ASP A 71 -7.98 6.73 -6.14
CA ASP A 71 -7.87 8.19 -6.19
C ASP A 71 -6.50 8.67 -6.68
N ALA A 72 -5.45 7.88 -6.47
CA ALA A 72 -4.09 8.20 -6.83
C ALA A 72 -3.41 7.05 -7.59
N LEU A 73 -2.59 7.40 -8.58
CA LEU A 73 -1.73 6.50 -9.32
C LEU A 73 -0.27 6.71 -8.94
N GLU A 74 0.49 5.64 -8.74
CA GLU A 74 1.94 5.68 -8.62
C GLU A 74 2.57 5.60 -10.01
N THR A 75 3.51 6.49 -10.31
CA THR A 75 4.24 6.43 -11.59
C THR A 75 5.10 5.16 -11.65
N ALA A 76 5.26 4.58 -12.84
CA ALA A 76 6.13 3.41 -13.09
C ALA A 76 7.63 3.78 -13.04
N THR A 77 8.08 4.38 -11.93
CA THR A 77 9.36 5.08 -11.83
C THR A 77 10.22 4.65 -10.64
N PHE A 78 9.79 3.63 -9.89
CA PHE A 78 10.40 3.15 -8.65
C PHE A 78 11.94 3.14 -8.66
N GLY A 79 12.56 2.57 -9.71
CA GLY A 79 14.01 2.52 -9.89
C GLY A 79 14.54 3.36 -11.06
N SER A 80 13.77 4.30 -11.62
CA SER A 80 14.15 5.01 -12.86
C SER A 80 15.16 6.14 -12.64
N PHE A 81 16.26 5.86 -11.96
CA PHE A 81 17.32 6.83 -11.73
C PHE A 81 18.71 6.21 -11.89
N GLY A 82 19.69 7.05 -12.23
CA GLY A 82 20.96 6.62 -12.82
C GLY A 82 21.71 5.54 -12.04
N THR A 83 21.67 5.56 -10.70
CA THR A 83 22.35 4.55 -9.87
C THR A 83 21.78 3.14 -9.99
N VAL A 84 20.51 3.00 -10.37
CA VAL A 84 19.86 1.70 -10.66
C VAL A 84 20.06 1.34 -12.12
N LEU A 85 19.76 2.27 -13.03
CA LEU A 85 19.83 2.06 -14.48
C LEU A 85 21.25 1.81 -15.01
N THR A 86 22.28 2.09 -14.21
CA THR A 86 23.67 1.69 -14.49
C THR A 86 23.81 0.17 -14.61
N GLU A 87 23.03 -0.61 -13.86
CA GLU A 87 23.06 -2.09 -13.90
C GLU A 87 22.64 -2.63 -15.28
N TYR A 88 21.87 -1.82 -16.03
CA TYR A 88 21.38 -2.10 -17.37
C TYR A 88 22.15 -1.34 -18.47
N GLY A 89 23.19 -0.57 -18.10
CA GLY A 89 23.99 0.22 -19.05
C GLY A 89 23.27 1.40 -19.69
N ILE A 90 22.18 1.89 -19.09
CA ILE A 90 21.31 2.96 -19.64
C ILE A 90 21.09 4.11 -18.64
N ALA A 91 22.08 4.41 -17.81
CA ALA A 91 21.99 5.45 -16.79
C ALA A 91 21.70 6.85 -17.37
N ASP A 92 22.19 7.13 -18.58
CA ASP A 92 21.97 8.36 -19.33
C ASP A 92 20.50 8.56 -19.77
N ARG A 93 19.70 7.50 -19.74
CA ARG A 93 18.27 7.53 -20.09
C ARG A 93 17.34 7.73 -18.89
N ALA A 94 17.89 7.90 -17.68
CA ALA A 94 17.09 8.07 -16.46
C ALA A 94 16.02 9.16 -16.60
N TYR A 95 16.42 10.37 -17.02
CA TYR A 95 15.50 11.49 -17.17
C TYR A 95 14.37 11.22 -18.18
N GLU A 96 14.73 10.66 -19.35
CA GLU A 96 13.79 10.31 -20.41
C GLU A 96 12.73 9.33 -19.92
N ILE A 97 13.18 8.24 -19.28
CA ILE A 97 12.33 7.15 -18.81
C ILE A 97 11.39 7.65 -17.70
N THR A 98 11.92 8.37 -16.70
CA THR A 98 11.10 8.95 -15.63
C THR A 98 10.05 9.91 -16.17
N LEU A 99 10.42 10.79 -17.10
CA LEU A 99 9.51 11.76 -17.69
C LEU A 99 8.40 11.08 -18.50
N ALA A 100 8.73 10.05 -19.28
CA ALA A 100 7.75 9.27 -20.04
C ALA A 100 6.72 8.62 -19.12
N ALA A 101 7.17 7.93 -18.06
CA ALA A 101 6.30 7.28 -17.09
C ALA A 101 5.37 8.28 -16.37
N ALA A 102 5.92 9.43 -15.95
CA ALA A 102 5.14 10.47 -15.29
C ALA A 102 4.07 11.07 -16.20
N ARG A 103 4.39 11.30 -17.48
CA ARG A 103 3.43 11.80 -18.47
C ARG A 103 2.31 10.79 -18.74
N ILE A 104 2.63 9.51 -18.89
CA ILE A 104 1.62 8.47 -19.08
C ILE A 104 0.62 8.45 -17.92
N ALA A 105 1.11 8.42 -16.67
CA ALA A 105 0.24 8.45 -15.49
C ALA A 105 -0.61 9.73 -15.43
N ARG A 106 -0.03 10.89 -15.78
CA ARG A 106 -0.76 12.17 -15.84
C ARG A 106 -1.85 12.17 -16.90
N ASP A 107 -1.55 11.72 -18.10
CA ASP A 107 -2.50 11.71 -19.22
C ASP A 107 -3.68 10.78 -18.92
N VAL A 108 -3.39 9.59 -18.36
CA VAL A 108 -4.43 8.65 -17.92
C VAL A 108 -5.24 9.20 -16.74
N ALA A 109 -4.60 9.82 -15.74
CA ALA A 109 -5.32 10.47 -14.64
C ALA A 109 -6.29 11.54 -15.16
N ASN A 110 -5.82 12.41 -16.08
CA ASN A 110 -6.63 13.46 -16.68
C ASN A 110 -7.84 12.90 -17.46
N SER A 111 -7.71 11.75 -18.14
CA SER A 111 -8.82 11.16 -18.90
C SER A 111 -9.93 10.58 -18.01
N PHE A 112 -9.68 10.38 -16.71
CA PHE A 112 -10.65 9.87 -15.73
C PHE A 112 -11.28 10.95 -14.85
N GLU A 113 -10.97 12.23 -15.06
CA GLU A 113 -11.54 13.34 -14.29
C GLU A 113 -12.91 13.82 -14.82
N SER A 114 -13.45 13.21 -15.88
CA SER A 114 -14.76 13.58 -16.45
C SER A 114 -15.93 13.36 -15.48
N ASP A 115 -15.74 12.52 -14.45
CA ASP A 115 -16.72 12.29 -13.39
C ASP A 115 -16.68 13.36 -12.28
N GLY A 116 -15.78 14.34 -12.39
CA GLY A 116 -15.58 15.41 -11.41
C GLY A 116 -14.76 15.02 -10.18
N ARG A 117 -14.26 13.78 -10.09
CA ARG A 117 -13.35 13.36 -9.02
C ARG A 117 -11.90 13.68 -9.41
N PRO A 118 -11.11 14.31 -8.52
CA PRO A 118 -9.69 14.55 -8.77
C PRO A 118 -8.90 13.23 -8.82
N ARG A 119 -7.99 13.07 -9.77
CA ARG A 119 -7.10 11.89 -9.92
C ARG A 119 -5.64 12.26 -9.73
N TYR A 120 -5.07 11.84 -8.60
CA TYR A 120 -3.70 12.19 -8.21
C TYR A 120 -2.65 11.32 -8.90
N VAL A 121 -1.49 11.90 -9.18
CA VAL A 121 -0.31 11.15 -9.63
C VAL A 121 0.81 11.34 -8.63
N ALA A 122 1.21 10.25 -8.01
CA ALA A 122 2.34 10.18 -7.10
C ALA A 122 3.60 9.79 -7.88
N GLY A 123 4.60 10.66 -7.85
CA GLY A 123 5.92 10.34 -8.39
C GLY A 123 6.64 9.35 -7.50
N SER A 124 6.62 8.06 -7.86
CA SER A 124 7.28 6.97 -7.12
C SER A 124 8.80 7.14 -7.17
N VAL A 125 9.42 7.17 -5.98
CA VAL A 125 10.86 7.29 -5.75
C VAL A 125 11.28 6.16 -4.80
N GLY A 126 11.76 5.06 -5.35
CA GLY A 126 12.24 3.91 -4.57
C GLY A 126 13.62 4.14 -3.93
N PRO A 127 14.13 3.15 -3.17
CA PRO A 127 15.39 3.28 -2.44
C PRO A 127 16.65 3.15 -3.31
N GLY A 128 16.51 2.56 -4.49
CA GLY A 128 17.61 2.15 -5.36
C GLY A 128 18.42 1.00 -4.76
N THR A 129 19.60 0.73 -5.33
CA THR A 129 20.44 -0.42 -4.94
C THR A 129 21.62 -0.05 -4.03
N LYS A 130 21.78 1.24 -3.69
CA LYS A 130 22.92 1.74 -2.89
C LYS A 130 22.45 2.30 -1.55
N LEU A 131 23.12 1.86 -0.48
CA LEU A 131 22.85 2.29 0.89
C LEU A 131 23.98 3.21 1.37
N PRO A 132 23.76 4.53 1.48
CA PRO A 132 24.78 5.47 1.91
C PRO A 132 25.23 5.22 3.35
N SER A 133 24.37 4.73 4.24
CA SER A 133 24.76 4.37 5.62
C SER A 133 25.75 3.21 5.69
N LEU A 134 25.84 2.39 4.64
CA LEU A 134 26.82 1.31 4.51
C LEU A 134 28.04 1.70 3.65
N GLY A 135 28.12 2.96 3.22
CA GLY A 135 29.24 3.46 2.40
C GLY A 135 29.21 3.04 0.93
N HIS A 136 28.08 2.53 0.43
CA HIS A 136 27.98 2.10 -0.97
C HIS A 136 28.02 3.26 -1.98
N ILE A 137 27.64 4.46 -1.53
CA ILE A 137 27.61 5.69 -2.33
C ILE A 137 27.75 6.90 -1.41
N ALA A 138 28.40 7.97 -1.88
CA ALA A 138 28.44 9.22 -1.15
C ALA A 138 27.05 9.88 -1.11
N PHE A 139 26.73 10.55 0.00
CA PHE A 139 25.45 11.24 0.17
C PHE A 139 25.18 12.28 -0.94
N SER A 140 26.21 13.03 -1.35
CA SER A 140 26.09 14.04 -2.42
C SER A 140 25.64 13.43 -3.73
N ASP A 141 26.25 12.32 -4.12
CA ASP A 141 26.07 11.71 -5.44
C ASP A 141 24.69 11.05 -5.53
N LEU A 142 24.26 10.42 -4.42
CA LEU A 142 22.91 9.88 -4.30
C LEU A 142 21.85 10.98 -4.34
N ARG A 143 22.05 12.08 -3.60
CA ARG A 143 21.15 13.24 -3.62
C ARG A 143 21.00 13.83 -5.02
N ASP A 144 22.11 13.98 -5.74
CA ASP A 144 22.11 14.59 -7.08
C ASP A 144 21.40 13.69 -8.10
N THR A 145 21.50 12.37 -7.92
CA THR A 145 20.69 11.38 -8.69
C THR A 145 19.19 11.54 -8.40
N TYR A 146 18.80 11.68 -7.12
CA TYR A 146 17.40 11.93 -6.77
C TYR A 146 16.88 13.30 -7.25
N GLU A 147 17.75 14.31 -7.34
CA GLU A 147 17.40 15.62 -7.87
C GLU A 147 17.03 15.55 -9.36
N GLU A 148 17.83 14.85 -10.17
CA GLU A 148 17.53 14.63 -11.60
C GLU A 148 16.20 13.90 -11.79
N HIS A 149 16.00 12.82 -11.05
CA HIS A 149 14.77 12.03 -11.07
C HIS A 149 13.54 12.86 -10.67
N ALA A 150 13.63 13.62 -9.57
CA ALA A 150 12.55 14.48 -9.12
C ALA A 150 12.23 15.61 -10.12
N ARG A 151 13.22 16.14 -10.84
CA ARG A 151 12.97 17.13 -11.91
C ARG A 151 12.12 16.53 -13.02
N ALA A 152 12.45 15.32 -13.48
CA ALA A 152 11.67 14.62 -14.50
C ALA A 152 10.23 14.33 -14.04
N LEU A 153 10.04 13.90 -12.78
CA LEU A 153 8.70 13.71 -12.20
C LEU A 153 7.90 15.03 -12.15
N ILE A 154 8.51 16.11 -11.67
CA ILE A 154 7.86 17.43 -11.56
C ILE A 154 7.51 17.98 -12.94
N GLU A 155 8.40 17.83 -13.93
CA GLU A 155 8.13 18.19 -15.34
C GLU A 155 6.98 17.34 -15.92
N GLY A 156 6.95 16.04 -15.60
CA GLY A 156 5.89 15.11 -16.01
C GLY A 156 4.54 15.39 -15.37
N GLY A 157 4.46 16.31 -14.41
CA GLY A 157 3.19 16.78 -13.87
C GLY A 157 2.70 16.02 -12.65
N VAL A 158 3.55 15.33 -11.88
CA VAL A 158 3.12 14.66 -10.62
C VAL A 158 2.52 15.65 -9.62
N ASP A 159 1.58 15.20 -8.79
CA ASP A 159 0.96 15.99 -7.72
C ASP A 159 1.72 15.90 -6.40
N LEU A 160 2.53 14.86 -6.22
CA LEU A 160 3.35 14.63 -5.03
C LEU A 160 4.61 13.82 -5.40
N LEU A 161 5.63 13.90 -4.55
CA LEU A 161 6.74 12.96 -4.55
C LEU A 161 6.50 11.91 -3.47
N LEU A 162 6.48 10.64 -3.86
CA LEU A 162 6.34 9.49 -2.98
C LEU A 162 7.71 8.82 -2.82
N ILE A 163 8.41 9.14 -1.72
CA ILE A 163 9.65 8.46 -1.35
C ILE A 163 9.27 7.20 -0.60
N GLU A 164 9.42 6.04 -1.23
CA GLU A 164 8.81 4.81 -0.75
C GLU A 164 9.79 3.64 -0.64
N THR A 165 9.34 2.59 0.05
CA THR A 165 10.08 1.34 0.24
C THR A 165 11.48 1.56 0.83
N CYS A 166 11.66 2.61 1.62
CA CYS A 166 12.99 3.02 2.08
C CYS A 166 13.40 2.27 3.34
N MET A 167 14.63 1.75 3.34
CA MET A 167 15.20 0.97 4.44
C MET A 167 16.43 1.64 5.08
N ASP A 168 16.78 2.86 4.66
CA ASP A 168 17.88 3.67 5.22
C ASP A 168 17.48 5.16 5.35
N LEU A 169 17.54 5.70 6.57
CA LEU A 169 17.20 7.11 6.84
C LEU A 169 18.12 8.09 6.10
N LEU A 170 19.40 7.76 5.88
CA LEU A 170 20.33 8.63 5.18
C LEU A 170 19.98 8.71 3.69
N GLN A 171 19.49 7.62 3.12
CA GLN A 171 18.96 7.57 1.75
C GLN A 171 17.66 8.39 1.63
N ILE A 172 16.72 8.27 2.57
CA ILE A 172 15.51 9.13 2.59
C ILE A 172 15.89 10.61 2.66
N LYS A 173 16.86 10.96 3.52
CA LYS A 173 17.36 12.33 3.62
C LYS A 173 17.95 12.83 2.30
N ALA A 174 18.66 11.98 1.57
CA ALA A 174 19.18 12.32 0.24
C ALA A 174 18.04 12.57 -0.75
N ALA A 175 17.04 11.69 -0.79
CA ALA A 175 15.87 11.80 -1.65
C ALA A 175 15.05 13.07 -1.37
N MET A 176 14.75 13.37 -0.10
CA MET A 176 14.02 14.59 0.28
C MET A 176 14.78 15.87 -0.11
N GLN A 177 16.11 15.87 0.03
CA GLN A 177 16.93 17.02 -0.35
C GLN A 177 17.03 17.16 -1.87
N GLY A 178 17.17 16.05 -2.61
CA GLY A 178 17.12 16.05 -4.07
C GLY A 178 15.79 16.58 -4.59
N GLY A 179 14.67 16.09 -4.06
CA GLY A 179 13.33 16.56 -4.39
C GLY A 179 13.13 18.05 -4.11
N ARG A 180 13.62 18.56 -2.97
CA ARG A 180 13.55 20.01 -2.66
C ARG A 180 14.35 20.88 -3.62
N ARG A 181 15.55 20.44 -3.99
CA ARG A 181 16.36 21.16 -5.00
C ARG A 181 15.70 21.12 -6.37
N ALA A 182 15.11 19.99 -6.75
CA ALA A 182 14.33 19.88 -7.97
C ALA A 182 13.15 20.87 -7.98
N MET A 183 12.36 20.92 -6.90
CA MET A 183 11.26 21.89 -6.76
C MET A 183 11.73 23.34 -6.87
N GLN A 184 12.85 23.68 -6.22
CA GLN A 184 13.46 25.01 -6.31
C GLN A 184 13.89 25.34 -7.75
N ALA A 185 14.55 24.40 -8.43
CA ALA A 185 15.02 24.57 -9.80
C ALA A 185 13.86 24.71 -10.81
N MET A 186 12.77 23.98 -10.58
CA MET A 186 11.58 23.96 -11.46
C MET A 186 10.58 25.07 -11.13
N GLY A 187 10.73 25.76 -9.99
CA GLY A 187 9.77 26.76 -9.52
C GLY A 187 8.37 26.20 -9.21
N ARG A 188 8.28 24.90 -8.89
CA ARG A 188 7.02 24.20 -8.60
C ARG A 188 7.20 23.34 -7.36
N GLU A 189 6.43 23.62 -6.32
CA GLU A 189 6.38 22.83 -5.10
C GLU A 189 5.27 21.79 -5.16
N VAL A 190 5.57 20.59 -4.67
CA VAL A 190 4.63 19.48 -4.47
C VAL A 190 4.89 18.85 -3.09
N PRO A 191 3.87 18.32 -2.40
CA PRO A 191 4.06 17.61 -1.14
C PRO A 191 5.00 16.40 -1.29
N ILE A 192 5.77 16.13 -0.23
CA ILE A 192 6.61 14.94 -0.11
C ILE A 192 5.95 13.97 0.87
N GLN A 193 5.55 12.80 0.40
CA GLN A 193 5.15 11.65 1.21
C GLN A 193 6.36 10.73 1.38
N VAL A 194 6.57 10.22 2.60
CA VAL A 194 7.67 9.30 2.90
C VAL A 194 7.12 8.01 3.49
N GLN A 195 7.52 6.87 2.95
CA GLN A 195 7.24 5.55 3.49
C GLN A 195 8.55 4.82 3.80
N VAL A 196 8.59 4.22 4.99
CA VAL A 196 9.68 3.34 5.40
C VAL A 196 9.22 1.89 5.31
N THR A 197 10.16 0.99 5.06
CA THR A 197 9.90 -0.45 5.09
C THR A 197 10.54 -1.08 6.31
N MET A 198 9.74 -1.86 7.04
CA MET A 198 10.17 -2.64 8.20
C MET A 198 10.33 -4.10 7.80
N GLU A 199 11.47 -4.69 8.16
CA GLU A 199 11.67 -6.13 8.05
C GLU A 199 10.85 -6.87 9.11
N THR A 200 10.76 -8.18 8.98
CA THR A 200 10.07 -9.07 9.95
C THR A 200 10.68 -9.02 11.35
N THR A 201 11.88 -8.46 11.50
CA THR A 201 12.55 -8.18 12.77
C THR A 201 11.98 -6.97 13.51
N GLY A 202 11.09 -6.19 12.87
CA GLY A 202 10.49 -4.97 13.42
C GLY A 202 11.34 -3.71 13.24
N ARG A 203 12.35 -3.77 12.36
CA ARG A 203 13.30 -2.68 12.09
C ARG A 203 13.52 -2.51 10.59
N MET A 204 13.91 -1.30 10.17
CA MET A 204 14.48 -1.08 8.84
C MET A 204 15.80 -1.86 8.71
N LEU A 205 16.25 -2.14 7.49
CA LEU A 205 17.46 -2.92 7.20
C LEU A 205 18.71 -2.42 7.97
N VAL A 206 18.88 -1.10 8.11
CA VAL A 206 20.01 -0.50 8.85
C VAL A 206 19.76 -0.41 10.37
N GLY A 207 18.75 -1.10 10.89
CA GLY A 207 18.46 -1.25 12.32
C GLY A 207 17.55 -0.18 12.94
N THR A 208 16.94 0.70 12.14
CA THR A 208 16.09 1.77 12.65
C THR A 208 14.69 1.26 13.01
N GLU A 209 14.23 1.52 14.24
CA GLU A 209 12.87 1.22 14.69
C GLU A 209 11.88 2.32 14.28
N ILE A 210 10.57 2.00 14.22
CA ILE A 210 9.54 2.94 13.73
C ILE A 210 9.49 4.28 14.49
N GLY A 211 9.67 4.28 15.81
CA GLY A 211 9.67 5.51 16.59
C GLY A 211 10.90 6.39 16.35
N ALA A 212 12.05 5.76 16.09
CA ALA A 212 13.26 6.47 15.69
C ALA A 212 13.10 7.05 14.28
N ALA A 213 12.51 6.28 13.35
CA ALA A 213 12.20 6.76 12.01
C ALA A 213 11.23 7.96 12.05
N LEU A 214 10.11 7.86 12.77
CA LEU A 214 9.15 8.95 12.93
C LEU A 214 9.84 10.21 13.47
N THR A 215 10.61 10.10 14.55
CA THR A 215 11.31 11.23 15.17
C THR A 215 12.29 11.90 14.19
N ALA A 216 13.10 11.09 13.48
CA ALA A 216 14.09 11.60 12.55
C ALA A 216 13.44 12.26 11.31
N LEU A 217 12.39 11.65 10.77
CA LEU A 217 11.71 12.11 9.57
C LEU A 217 10.89 13.37 9.83
N LEU A 218 10.23 13.51 10.98
CA LEU A 218 9.47 14.73 11.31
C LEU A 218 10.33 15.99 11.30
N ALA A 219 11.59 15.90 11.74
CA ALA A 219 12.54 17.01 11.65
C ALA A 219 12.80 17.46 10.20
N MET A 220 12.61 16.56 9.23
CA MET A 220 12.73 16.85 7.81
C MET A 220 11.41 17.34 7.18
N LYS A 221 10.31 17.40 7.92
CA LYS A 221 9.01 17.95 7.50
C LYS A 221 8.42 17.31 6.22
N PRO A 222 8.23 15.98 6.17
CA PRO A 222 7.36 15.38 5.15
C PRO A 222 5.91 15.83 5.38
N ALA A 223 5.09 15.78 4.33
CA ALA A 223 3.68 16.09 4.41
C ALA A 223 2.84 14.89 4.89
N VAL A 224 3.28 13.67 4.57
CA VAL A 224 2.67 12.39 4.98
C VAL A 224 3.80 11.42 5.32
N ILE A 225 3.63 10.61 6.37
CA ILE A 225 4.57 9.55 6.74
C ILE A 225 3.87 8.19 6.72
N GLY A 226 4.55 7.12 6.35
CA GLY A 226 3.89 5.83 6.27
C GLY A 226 4.82 4.64 6.28
N ILE A 227 4.20 3.48 6.06
CA ILE A 227 4.89 2.21 5.90
C ILE A 227 4.36 1.47 4.67
N ASN A 228 5.25 0.81 3.95
CA ASN A 228 4.86 -0.03 2.82
C ASN A 228 5.80 -1.23 2.65
N CYS A 229 5.32 -2.25 1.93
CA CYS A 229 6.08 -3.42 1.50
C CYS A 229 6.65 -4.30 2.66
N ALA A 230 7.43 -5.32 2.29
CA ALA A 230 8.08 -6.38 3.08
C ALA A 230 7.19 -7.25 3.99
N THR A 231 6.17 -6.68 4.59
CA THR A 231 5.34 -7.28 5.63
C THR A 231 3.87 -7.25 5.24
N GLY A 232 3.10 -8.22 5.73
CA GLY A 232 1.65 -8.23 5.58
C GLY A 232 0.98 -7.32 6.63
N PRO A 233 -0.36 -7.21 6.59
CA PRO A 233 -1.10 -6.38 7.55
C PRO A 233 -0.85 -6.77 9.02
N ALA A 234 -0.58 -8.06 9.29
CA ALA A 234 -0.34 -8.56 10.64
C ALA A 234 0.99 -8.05 11.21
N GLU A 235 2.08 -8.13 10.44
CA GLU A 235 3.40 -7.70 10.90
C GLU A 235 3.53 -6.16 10.91
N MET A 236 2.76 -5.45 10.07
CA MET A 236 2.73 -3.98 10.07
C MET A 236 1.95 -3.37 11.25
N GLN A 237 1.12 -4.14 11.94
CA GLN A 237 0.14 -3.60 12.88
C GLN A 237 0.76 -2.79 14.02
N GLU A 238 1.85 -3.28 14.61
CA GLU A 238 2.52 -2.59 15.72
C GLU A 238 3.17 -1.28 15.26
N HIS A 239 3.75 -1.27 14.06
CA HIS A 239 4.31 -0.06 13.46
C HIS A 239 3.22 0.96 13.14
N LEU A 240 2.09 0.51 12.59
CA LEU A 240 0.95 1.38 12.30
C LEU A 240 0.33 1.93 13.59
N ARG A 241 0.21 1.11 14.64
CA ARG A 241 -0.27 1.56 15.97
C ARG A 241 0.62 2.66 16.53
N HIS A 242 1.94 2.50 16.45
CA HIS A 242 2.88 3.52 16.88
C HIS A 242 2.71 4.82 16.07
N LEU A 243 2.66 4.74 14.74
CA LEU A 243 2.42 5.92 13.90
C LEU A 243 1.10 6.60 14.24
N ALA A 244 0.00 5.84 14.38
CA ALA A 244 -1.33 6.38 14.68
C ALA A 244 -1.39 7.11 16.04
N GLN A 245 -0.61 6.68 17.03
CA GLN A 245 -0.57 7.30 18.35
C GLN A 245 0.35 8.52 18.44
N HIS A 246 1.37 8.60 17.57
CA HIS A 246 2.47 9.55 17.76
C HIS A 246 2.71 10.49 16.57
N SER A 247 2.17 10.21 15.39
CA SER A 247 2.36 11.08 14.22
C SER A 247 1.49 12.33 14.34
N PRO A 248 2.08 13.54 14.25
CA PRO A 248 1.32 14.80 14.17
C PRO A 248 0.86 15.13 12.74
N ILE A 249 1.21 14.31 11.75
CA ILE A 249 0.87 14.47 10.33
C ILE A 249 0.14 13.22 9.82
N PRO A 250 -0.59 13.30 8.68
CA PRO A 250 -1.29 12.16 8.11
C PRO A 250 -0.39 10.96 7.87
N ILE A 251 -1.00 9.77 7.93
CA ILE A 251 -0.32 8.49 7.80
C ILE A 251 -0.73 7.79 6.50
N SER A 252 0.22 7.18 5.79
CA SER A 252 -0.07 6.25 4.70
C SER A 252 0.36 4.82 5.03
N VAL A 253 -0.33 3.84 4.44
CA VAL A 253 -0.03 2.42 4.66
C VAL A 253 -0.36 1.61 3.40
N LEU A 254 0.63 0.91 2.86
CA LEU A 254 0.49 0.01 1.71
C LEU A 254 1.10 -1.36 2.07
N PRO A 255 0.35 -2.26 2.73
CA PRO A 255 0.84 -3.58 3.10
C PRO A 255 0.92 -4.49 1.88
N ASN A 256 1.82 -5.48 1.92
CA ASN A 256 1.73 -6.60 0.98
C ASN A 256 0.49 -7.45 1.30
N ALA A 257 -0.01 -8.23 0.34
CA ALA A 257 -1.14 -9.14 0.54
C ALA A 257 -0.84 -10.36 1.46
N GLY A 258 0.21 -10.26 2.28
CA GLY A 258 0.84 -11.37 3.01
C GLY A 258 2.09 -11.89 2.29
N LEU A 259 2.93 -12.64 3.01
CA LEU A 259 4.04 -13.37 2.37
C LEU A 259 3.44 -14.42 1.42
N PRO A 260 3.90 -14.51 0.15
CA PRO A 260 3.41 -15.54 -0.76
C PRO A 260 3.66 -16.92 -0.16
N SER A 261 2.59 -17.64 0.17
CA SER A 261 2.67 -19.05 0.53
C SER A 261 2.34 -19.88 -0.72
N VAL A 262 3.33 -20.64 -1.19
CA VAL A 262 3.06 -21.74 -2.11
C VAL A 262 2.72 -22.95 -1.26
N VAL A 263 1.46 -23.40 -1.32
CA VAL A 263 1.05 -24.70 -0.76
C VAL A 263 0.27 -25.47 -1.82
N ASP A 264 0.98 -26.34 -2.54
CA ASP A 264 0.51 -27.55 -3.24
C ASP A 264 -0.85 -27.53 -3.98
N GLY A 265 -1.24 -26.39 -4.57
CA GLY A 265 -2.28 -26.32 -5.61
C GLY A 265 -3.67 -26.87 -5.25
N LYS A 266 -3.99 -27.10 -3.97
CA LYS A 266 -5.30 -27.59 -3.49
C LYS A 266 -5.61 -27.06 -2.09
N THR A 267 -6.78 -26.46 -1.94
CA THR A 267 -7.33 -26.04 -0.64
C THR A 267 -7.70 -27.28 0.18
N HIS A 268 -6.85 -27.66 1.14
CA HIS A 268 -7.27 -28.44 2.29
C HIS A 268 -7.59 -27.46 3.42
N GLY A 269 -8.83 -27.47 3.92
CA GLY A 269 -9.19 -26.70 5.11
C GLY A 269 -8.34 -27.17 6.29
N ARG A 270 -7.42 -26.32 6.77
CA ARG A 270 -6.79 -26.48 8.06
C ARG A 270 -7.83 -26.18 9.14
N ASP A 271 -7.74 -26.86 10.29
CA ASP A 271 -8.58 -26.56 11.45
C ASP A 271 -8.34 -25.12 11.93
N GLY A 272 -9.29 -24.23 11.62
CA GLY A 272 -9.20 -22.80 11.95
C GLY A 272 -9.19 -22.51 13.46
N THR A 273 -9.50 -23.50 14.32
CA THR A 273 -9.43 -23.29 15.78
C THR A 273 -8.00 -23.11 16.27
N VAL A 274 -7.02 -23.75 15.64
CA VAL A 274 -5.60 -23.60 16.02
C VAL A 274 -5.14 -22.19 15.72
N ASP A 275 -5.39 -21.71 14.51
CA ASP A 275 -5.01 -20.37 14.07
C ASP A 275 -5.73 -19.30 14.91
N MET A 276 -7.01 -19.52 15.20
CA MET A 276 -7.79 -18.58 16.01
C MET A 276 -7.32 -18.52 17.47
N ARG A 277 -6.92 -19.64 18.08
CA ARG A 277 -6.33 -19.62 19.43
C ARG A 277 -5.04 -18.82 19.48
N GLU A 278 -4.19 -18.99 18.48
CA GLU A 278 -2.93 -18.25 18.39
C GLU A 278 -3.19 -16.74 18.23
N ILE A 279 -4.05 -16.38 17.28
CA ILE A 279 -4.35 -14.98 16.96
C ILE A 279 -5.09 -14.30 18.11
N ALA A 280 -6.19 -14.89 18.59
CA ALA A 280 -6.97 -14.32 19.68
C ALA A 280 -6.17 -14.24 20.99
N GLY A 281 -5.30 -15.22 21.27
CA GLY A 281 -4.42 -15.20 22.43
C GLY A 281 -3.43 -14.04 22.42
N ARG A 282 -2.85 -13.72 21.26
CA ARG A 282 -1.97 -12.54 21.09
C ARG A 282 -2.76 -11.24 21.31
N PHE A 283 -3.95 -11.14 20.72
CA PHE A 283 -4.77 -9.93 20.81
C PHE A 283 -5.42 -9.71 22.17
N ALA A 284 -5.73 -10.77 22.91
CA ALA A 284 -6.43 -10.68 24.19
C ALA A 284 -5.75 -9.76 25.22
N SER A 285 -4.43 -9.64 25.18
CA SER A 285 -3.64 -8.79 26.09
C SER A 285 -3.14 -7.49 25.45
N GLN A 286 -3.25 -7.35 24.13
CA GLN A 286 -2.66 -6.25 23.37
C GLN A 286 -3.71 -5.29 22.79
N ALA A 287 -4.93 -5.78 22.55
CA ALA A 287 -6.03 -4.97 22.03
C ALA A 287 -6.69 -4.18 23.16
N SER A 288 -6.74 -2.85 23.03
CA SER A 288 -7.48 -1.95 23.92
C SER A 288 -8.92 -1.70 23.48
N VAL A 289 -9.40 -2.42 22.45
CA VAL A 289 -10.71 -2.27 21.82
C VAL A 289 -11.37 -3.64 21.63
N PRO A 290 -12.71 -3.72 21.53
CA PRO A 290 -13.43 -4.97 21.21
C PRO A 290 -12.89 -5.65 19.94
N LEU A 291 -12.73 -6.97 19.99
CA LEU A 291 -12.33 -7.77 18.84
C LEU A 291 -13.57 -8.19 18.03
N VAL A 292 -13.46 -8.13 16.71
CA VAL A 292 -14.41 -8.76 15.79
C VAL A 292 -13.83 -10.13 15.41
N ILE A 293 -14.51 -11.20 15.80
CA ILE A 293 -14.11 -12.58 15.51
C ILE A 293 -14.82 -13.00 14.23
N ASP A 294 -14.07 -13.03 13.13
CA ASP A 294 -14.59 -13.30 11.79
C ASP A 294 -14.41 -14.78 11.42
N SER A 295 -15.53 -15.51 11.32
CA SER A 295 -15.59 -16.92 10.92
C SER A 295 -17.02 -17.31 10.55
N THR A 296 -17.19 -18.38 9.77
CA THR A 296 -18.48 -19.05 9.55
C THR A 296 -18.65 -20.30 10.40
N GLU A 297 -17.65 -20.64 11.21
CA GLU A 297 -17.56 -21.87 12.00
C GLU A 297 -17.66 -21.56 13.50
N PRO A 298 -18.74 -22.02 14.19
CA PRO A 298 -18.93 -21.68 15.61
C PRO A 298 -17.79 -22.15 16.52
N GLN A 299 -17.17 -23.31 16.23
CA GLN A 299 -16.01 -23.81 16.98
C GLN A 299 -14.78 -22.88 16.90
N VAL A 300 -14.61 -22.18 15.78
CA VAL A 300 -13.51 -21.21 15.61
C VAL A 300 -13.81 -19.96 16.41
N MET A 301 -15.06 -19.48 16.38
CA MET A 301 -15.49 -18.35 17.21
C MET A 301 -15.31 -18.62 18.70
N GLU A 302 -15.74 -19.79 19.16
CA GLU A 302 -15.60 -20.20 20.55
C GLU A 302 -14.13 -20.23 21.01
N ALA A 303 -13.23 -20.70 20.16
CA ALA A 303 -11.81 -20.72 20.44
C ALA A 303 -11.23 -19.31 20.72
N ALA A 304 -11.74 -18.27 20.06
CA ALA A 304 -11.37 -16.88 20.35
C ALA A 304 -11.99 -16.36 21.65
N LEU A 305 -13.30 -16.65 21.85
CA LEU A 305 -14.05 -16.18 23.01
C LEU A 305 -13.50 -16.73 24.34
N GLN A 306 -12.90 -17.91 24.33
CA GLN A 306 -12.23 -18.50 25.49
C GLN A 306 -10.95 -17.75 25.91
N LEU A 307 -10.40 -16.89 25.03
CA LEU A 307 -9.15 -16.18 25.27
C LEU A 307 -9.35 -14.67 25.44
N ALA A 308 -10.36 -14.10 24.79
CA ALA A 308 -10.64 -12.67 24.84
C ALA A 308 -11.40 -12.28 26.13
N GLY A 309 -10.74 -11.54 27.03
CA GLY A 309 -11.36 -11.08 28.28
C GLY A 309 -12.35 -9.92 28.13
N GLY A 310 -12.30 -9.19 27.00
CA GLY A 310 -13.22 -8.10 26.69
C GLY A 310 -14.43 -8.54 25.86
N ARG A 311 -15.48 -7.70 25.81
CA ARG A 311 -16.66 -7.98 24.99
C ARG A 311 -16.29 -8.03 23.51
N CYS A 312 -16.53 -9.17 22.86
CA CYS A 312 -16.26 -9.37 21.43
C CYS A 312 -17.51 -9.16 20.56
N ILE A 313 -17.30 -9.08 19.25
CA ILE A 313 -18.35 -9.11 18.22
C ILE A 313 -18.13 -10.36 17.35
N LEU A 314 -19.15 -11.21 17.20
CA LEU A 314 -19.10 -12.39 16.33
C LEU A 314 -19.57 -12.03 14.93
N ASN A 315 -18.69 -12.18 13.95
CA ASN A 315 -18.98 -12.03 12.52
C ASN A 315 -18.86 -13.40 11.86
N SER A 316 -19.92 -14.13 11.52
CA SER A 316 -21.32 -13.75 11.59
C SER A 316 -22.25 -14.93 11.91
N ALA A 317 -23.51 -14.60 12.19
CA ALA A 317 -24.64 -15.52 12.13
C ALA A 317 -25.43 -15.30 10.83
N ASN A 318 -26.03 -16.35 10.28
CA ASN A 318 -26.97 -16.30 9.16
C ASN A 318 -27.82 -17.57 9.09
N LEU A 319 -28.80 -17.60 8.19
CA LEU A 319 -29.78 -18.67 8.01
C LEU A 319 -29.46 -19.63 6.86
N GLU A 320 -28.23 -19.62 6.34
CA GLU A 320 -27.83 -20.42 5.17
C GLU A 320 -28.04 -21.94 5.39
N ASP A 321 -27.90 -22.42 6.63
CA ASP A 321 -28.10 -23.82 7.00
C ASP A 321 -29.42 -24.08 7.75
N GLY A 322 -30.34 -23.12 7.73
CA GLY A 322 -31.69 -23.19 8.32
C GLY A 322 -31.80 -22.57 9.73
N GLU A 323 -33.04 -22.42 10.21
CA GLU A 323 -33.35 -21.80 11.52
C GLU A 323 -33.38 -22.79 12.70
N GLU A 324 -33.25 -24.09 12.41
CA GLU A 324 -33.44 -25.15 13.39
C GLU A 324 -32.37 -25.13 14.51
N PRO A 325 -32.68 -25.59 15.74
CA PRO A 325 -31.70 -25.73 16.81
C PRO A 325 -30.46 -26.52 16.38
N GLY A 326 -29.28 -26.05 16.79
CA GLY A 326 -27.99 -26.64 16.42
C GLY A 326 -27.41 -26.17 15.07
N ARG A 327 -28.14 -25.37 14.30
CA ARG A 327 -27.62 -24.70 13.08
C ARG A 327 -26.75 -23.50 13.41
N ARG A 328 -26.09 -22.94 12.39
CA ARG A 328 -25.09 -21.87 12.57
C ARG A 328 -25.63 -20.71 13.39
N MET A 329 -26.80 -20.18 13.05
CA MET A 329 -27.39 -19.05 13.78
C MET A 329 -27.59 -19.38 15.27
N ASP A 330 -28.24 -20.51 15.58
CA ASP A 330 -28.51 -20.93 16.95
C ASP A 330 -27.21 -21.13 17.76
N ARG A 331 -26.20 -21.75 17.15
CA ARG A 331 -24.88 -21.95 17.77
C ARG A 331 -24.15 -20.63 18.03
N VAL A 332 -24.14 -19.72 17.06
CA VAL A 332 -23.49 -18.40 17.22
C VAL A 332 -24.22 -17.54 18.26
N PHE A 333 -25.55 -17.56 18.29
CA PHE A 333 -26.34 -16.85 19.31
C PHE A 333 -26.16 -17.45 20.70
N THR A 334 -26.05 -18.78 20.81
CA THR A 334 -25.71 -19.47 22.06
C THR A 334 -24.34 -19.02 22.56
N LEU A 335 -23.31 -19.00 21.70
CA LEU A 335 -21.99 -18.48 22.06
C LEU A 335 -22.04 -17.01 22.48
N ALA A 336 -22.77 -16.17 21.75
CA ALA A 336 -22.88 -14.76 22.08
C ALA A 336 -23.54 -14.52 23.44
N ARG A 337 -24.60 -15.28 23.75
CA ARG A 337 -25.25 -15.25 25.06
C ARG A 337 -24.31 -15.71 26.17
N ASP A 338 -23.62 -16.83 25.97
CA ASP A 338 -22.83 -17.49 27.01
C ASP A 338 -21.53 -16.74 27.31
N TYR A 339 -20.89 -16.14 26.30
CA TYR A 339 -19.65 -15.36 26.44
C TYR A 339 -19.87 -13.83 26.45
N GLY A 340 -21.12 -13.36 26.39
CA GLY A 340 -21.47 -11.94 26.45
C GLY A 340 -21.08 -11.11 25.22
N ALA A 341 -20.96 -11.73 24.04
CA ALA A 341 -20.60 -11.07 22.78
C ALA A 341 -21.79 -10.36 22.10
N ALA A 342 -21.48 -9.45 21.18
CA ALA A 342 -22.44 -8.98 20.19
C ALA A 342 -22.36 -9.85 18.92
N VAL A 343 -23.38 -9.81 18.05
CA VAL A 343 -23.42 -10.62 16.82
C VAL A 343 -23.74 -9.75 15.63
N ILE A 344 -23.03 -9.96 14.52
CA ILE A 344 -23.38 -9.46 13.19
C ILE A 344 -24.18 -10.55 12.49
N CYS A 345 -25.43 -10.24 12.15
CA CYS A 345 -26.28 -11.11 11.34
C CYS A 345 -26.17 -10.72 9.88
N LEU A 346 -25.73 -11.64 9.02
CA LEU A 346 -25.76 -11.42 7.58
C LEU A 346 -27.12 -11.79 7.00
N LEU A 347 -27.54 -11.05 5.99
CA LEU A 347 -28.78 -11.28 5.26
C LEU A 347 -28.57 -12.39 4.21
N ILE A 348 -28.33 -13.60 4.72
CA ILE A 348 -28.15 -14.83 3.96
C ILE A 348 -29.09 -15.87 4.56
N ASP A 349 -29.91 -16.49 3.71
CA ASP A 349 -30.80 -17.59 4.06
C ASP A 349 -30.52 -18.82 3.17
N GLU A 350 -31.38 -19.83 3.23
CA GLU A 350 -31.27 -21.06 2.42
C GLU A 350 -31.33 -20.81 0.90
N ARG A 351 -31.85 -19.64 0.46
CA ARG A 351 -31.87 -19.22 -0.95
C ARG A 351 -30.59 -18.48 -1.35
N GLY A 352 -29.75 -18.14 -0.38
CA GLY A 352 -28.48 -17.44 -0.55
C GLY A 352 -28.50 -16.01 -0.03
N GLN A 353 -27.58 -15.18 -0.54
CA GLN A 353 -27.42 -13.80 -0.09
C GLN A 353 -28.51 -12.89 -0.67
N ALA A 354 -29.19 -12.12 0.19
CA ALA A 354 -30.21 -11.16 -0.22
C ALA A 354 -29.67 -10.05 -1.13
N ARG A 355 -30.30 -9.82 -2.29
CA ARG A 355 -29.84 -8.88 -3.35
C ARG A 355 -30.78 -7.69 -3.61
N ASP A 356 -31.95 -7.66 -2.99
CA ASP A 356 -32.92 -6.59 -3.14
C ASP A 356 -33.50 -6.19 -1.76
N VAL A 357 -34.29 -5.11 -1.72
CA VAL A 357 -34.83 -4.57 -0.48
C VAL A 357 -35.90 -5.50 0.11
N GLU A 358 -36.71 -6.13 -0.73
CA GLU A 358 -37.82 -6.97 -0.28
C GLU A 358 -37.32 -8.22 0.43
N TRP A 359 -36.24 -8.83 -0.07
CA TRP A 359 -35.60 -9.99 0.55
C TRP A 359 -34.77 -9.64 1.79
N LYS A 360 -34.35 -8.38 1.95
CA LYS A 360 -33.60 -7.93 3.13
C LYS A 360 -34.48 -7.61 4.35
N MET A 361 -35.76 -7.30 4.14
CA MET A 361 -36.69 -6.76 5.13
C MET A 361 -37.59 -7.84 5.73
#